data_AF-A0A5C0DSW0-F1
#
_entry.id   AF-A0A5C0DSW0-F1
#
_cell.length_a   1.000
_cell.length_b   1.000
_cell.length_c   1.000
_cell.angle_alpha   90.00
_cell.angle_beta   90.00
_cell.angle_gamma   90.00
#
_symmetry.space_group_name_H-M   'P 1'
#
loop_
_entity.id
_entity.type
_entity.pdbx_description
1 polymer ?
#
loop_
_entity_poly.entity_id
_entity_poly.type
_entity_poly.pdbx_seq_one_letter_code
_entity_poly.pdbx_strand_id
1 'polypeptide(L)'
;MKPVLKTQKLVLPQVQRYLPWAKRSLFILGFSLITLGVNELSVLAQTRQPTNAEIKRLRQELEQQIRRTKNNNVGAGYLQDRRTQVEKKTRESFVRAWSKTEPGLAPFMGIWSGYENSEHIYPSNTKGKVCIVSTAEDYGSFKTGILSNGLIKTNGGEVLFKEGNYYLGSAFLKNGRFVSNNSEIPLRSPRPIEPLNRLLEYISEASEKNQISQQFKAAGCASSLPNSSANTQPQNKNVSKMNNQELSR
;
A
#
# COMPACT_ATOMS: atom_id res chain seq x y z
N MET A 1 -66.35 -22.25 73.45
CA MET A 1 -66.35 -21.37 72.25
C MET A 1 -64.93 -21.32 71.68
N LYS A 2 -64.80 -21.42 70.35
CA LYS A 2 -63.58 -21.26 69.50
C LYS A 2 -62.94 -19.86 69.66
N PRO A 3 -61.74 -19.52 69.12
CA PRO A 3 -60.86 -20.22 68.15
C PRO A 3 -59.39 -20.36 68.64
N VAL A 4 -58.54 -21.30 68.20
CA VAL A 4 -57.92 -21.58 66.87
C VAL A 4 -57.07 -20.44 66.31
N LEU A 5 -55.74 -20.55 66.47
CA LEU A 5 -54.72 -19.87 65.67
C LEU A 5 -53.62 -20.88 65.30
N LYS A 6 -53.35 -20.95 64.00
CA LYS A 6 -52.59 -22.00 63.29
C LYS A 6 -51.13 -22.08 63.72
N THR A 7 -50.65 -23.31 63.91
CA THR A 7 -49.25 -23.67 64.14
C THR A 7 -48.55 -23.98 62.81
N GLN A 8 -47.43 -23.32 62.55
CA GLN A 8 -46.39 -23.79 61.63
C GLN A 8 -45.22 -24.31 62.48
N LYS A 9 -44.92 -25.60 62.38
CA LYS A 9 -43.68 -26.22 62.88
C LYS A 9 -42.84 -26.58 61.64
N LEU A 10 -41.62 -26.06 61.52
CA LEU A 10 -40.37 -26.53 62.14
C LEU A 10 -39.75 -27.71 61.36
N VAL A 11 -38.47 -27.57 61.01
CA VAL A 11 -37.35 -28.51 61.22
C VAL A 11 -36.34 -28.46 60.05
N LEU A 12 -35.21 -27.80 60.32
CA LEU A 12 -33.85 -28.10 59.82
C LEU A 12 -33.27 -29.22 60.74
N PRO A 13 -32.31 -30.09 60.36
CA PRO A 13 -30.97 -29.67 59.92
C PRO A 13 -30.16 -30.65 59.02
N GLN A 14 -28.90 -30.24 58.77
CA GLN A 14 -27.80 -30.83 57.98
C GLN A 14 -27.39 -32.27 58.32
N VAL A 15 -26.79 -33.01 57.35
CA VAL A 15 -25.55 -33.80 57.54
C VAL A 15 -24.77 -33.95 56.21
N GLN A 16 -23.45 -33.78 56.30
CA GLN A 16 -22.37 -33.99 55.30
C GLN A 16 -22.28 -35.42 54.72
N ARG A 17 -21.65 -35.57 53.54
CA ARG A 17 -20.48 -36.47 53.35
C ARG A 17 -19.88 -36.40 51.93
N TYR A 18 -18.57 -36.62 51.92
CA TYR A 18 -17.57 -36.44 50.87
C TYR A 18 -17.55 -37.55 49.81
N LEU A 19 -17.16 -37.15 48.58
CA LEU A 19 -16.40 -37.86 47.50
C LEU A 19 -16.90 -39.25 46.99
N PRO A 20 -16.86 -39.52 45.66
CA PRO A 20 -15.62 -39.42 44.90
C PRO A 20 -15.70 -38.85 43.47
N TRP A 21 -14.52 -38.40 43.08
CA TRP A 21 -13.98 -38.05 41.78
C TRP A 21 -14.62 -38.57 40.49
N ALA A 22 -14.39 -37.75 39.45
CA ALA A 22 -14.25 -38.12 38.05
C ALA A 22 -15.52 -38.53 37.31
N LYS A 23 -16.34 -37.53 36.93
CA LYS A 23 -17.17 -37.56 35.69
C LYS A 23 -17.92 -36.25 35.39
N ARG A 24 -17.35 -35.08 35.73
CA ARG A 24 -17.95 -33.77 35.38
C ARG A 24 -17.03 -32.81 34.63
N SER A 25 -15.90 -33.31 34.10
CA SER A 25 -14.93 -32.50 33.34
C SER A 25 -14.86 -32.86 31.85
N LEU A 26 -15.98 -33.24 31.23
CA LEU A 26 -16.01 -33.60 29.81
C LEU A 26 -17.19 -33.03 29.01
N PHE A 27 -18.01 -32.16 29.60
CA PHE A 27 -19.12 -31.51 28.88
C PHE A 27 -18.97 -30.00 28.66
N ILE A 28 -17.88 -29.38 29.12
CA ILE A 28 -17.58 -27.95 28.85
C ILE A 28 -16.44 -27.78 27.81
N LEU A 29 -15.84 -28.87 27.34
CA LEU A 29 -14.85 -28.88 26.26
C LEU A 29 -15.44 -29.30 24.89
N GLY A 30 -16.76 -29.41 24.77
CA GLY A 30 -17.45 -29.84 23.55
C GLY A 30 -18.10 -28.71 22.73
N PHE A 31 -18.19 -27.49 23.28
CA PHE A 31 -18.88 -26.35 22.65
C PHE A 31 -17.99 -25.11 22.46
N SER A 32 -16.68 -25.21 22.68
CA SER A 32 -15.72 -24.11 22.51
C SER A 32 -14.76 -24.31 21.33
N LEU A 33 -15.10 -25.18 20.38
CA LEU A 33 -14.26 -25.52 19.21
C LEU A 33 -14.96 -25.35 17.85
N ILE A 34 -16.15 -24.73 17.81
CA ILE A 34 -16.85 -24.44 16.54
C ILE A 34 -16.93 -22.92 16.26
N THR A 35 -16.60 -22.05 17.22
CA THR A 35 -16.58 -20.58 17.02
C THR A 35 -15.20 -20.02 16.64
N LEU A 36 -14.26 -20.85 16.21
CA LEU A 36 -12.93 -20.44 15.73
C LEU A 36 -12.70 -20.76 14.23
N GLY A 37 -13.70 -21.30 13.53
CA GLY A 37 -13.53 -21.83 12.16
C GLY A 37 -14.15 -21.00 11.03
N VAL A 38 -14.85 -19.89 11.30
CA VAL A 38 -15.68 -19.22 10.28
C VAL A 38 -15.22 -17.83 9.84
N ASN A 39 -14.13 -17.31 10.41
CA ASN A 39 -13.61 -15.97 10.03
C ASN A 39 -12.39 -15.99 9.09
N GLU A 40 -11.86 -17.16 8.73
CA GLU A 40 -10.67 -17.25 7.85
C GLU A 40 -11.03 -17.37 6.35
N LEU A 41 -12.30 -17.61 6.00
CA LEU A 41 -12.70 -17.86 4.60
C LEU A 41 -12.98 -16.60 3.76
N SER A 42 -12.93 -15.41 4.36
CA SER A 42 -13.19 -14.13 3.67
C SER A 42 -11.93 -13.36 3.24
N VAL A 43 -10.72 -13.94 3.38
CA VAL A 43 -9.46 -13.29 2.95
C VAL A 43 -8.69 -14.13 1.93
N LEU A 44 -9.40 -14.87 1.08
CA LEU A 44 -8.88 -15.15 -0.27
C LEU A 44 -9.25 -13.97 -1.17
N ALA A 45 -8.68 -12.79 -0.88
CA ALA A 45 -8.53 -11.79 -1.92
C ALA A 45 -7.73 -12.48 -3.02
N GLN A 46 -8.40 -12.92 -4.10
CA GLN A 46 -7.79 -13.76 -5.13
C GLN A 46 -6.52 -13.07 -5.64
N THR A 47 -5.36 -13.57 -5.23
CA THR A 47 -4.07 -12.91 -5.38
C THR A 47 -3.41 -13.25 -6.72
N ARG A 48 -4.17 -13.67 -7.74
CA ARG A 48 -3.57 -14.04 -9.02
C ARG A 48 -3.06 -12.81 -9.77
N GLN A 49 -2.02 -12.99 -10.57
CA GLN A 49 -1.58 -11.99 -11.52
C GLN A 49 -2.55 -11.93 -12.72
N PRO A 50 -2.71 -10.76 -13.37
CA PRO A 50 -3.36 -10.68 -14.67
C PRO A 50 -2.62 -11.54 -15.70
N THR A 51 -3.38 -12.22 -16.57
CA THR A 51 -2.84 -12.89 -17.75
C THR A 51 -2.47 -11.87 -18.83
N ASN A 52 -1.61 -12.23 -19.78
CA ASN A 52 -1.26 -11.35 -20.90
C ASN A 52 -2.48 -10.88 -21.70
N ALA A 53 -3.49 -11.75 -21.86
CA ALA A 53 -4.73 -11.42 -22.54
C ALA A 53 -5.54 -10.36 -21.77
N GLU A 54 -5.61 -10.48 -20.44
CA GLU A 54 -6.26 -9.49 -19.58
C GLU A 54 -5.53 -8.16 -19.58
N ILE A 55 -4.20 -8.18 -19.51
CA ILE A 55 -3.40 -6.95 -19.59
C ILE A 55 -3.63 -6.24 -20.93
N LYS A 56 -3.63 -6.99 -22.05
CA LYS A 56 -3.91 -6.44 -23.37
C LYS A 56 -5.30 -5.81 -23.43
N ARG A 57 -6.31 -6.49 -22.88
CA ARG A 57 -7.68 -5.98 -22.80
C ARG A 57 -7.75 -4.69 -21.97
N LEU A 58 -7.14 -4.66 -20.79
CA LEU A 58 -7.11 -3.48 -19.91
C LEU A 58 -6.47 -2.27 -20.60
N ARG A 59 -5.37 -2.48 -21.34
CA ARG A 59 -4.75 -1.42 -22.16
C ARG A 59 -5.68 -0.93 -23.26
N GLN A 60 -6.35 -1.83 -23.97
CA GLN A 60 -7.35 -1.45 -24.98
C GLN A 60 -8.52 -0.66 -24.39
N GLU A 61 -9.01 -1.03 -23.21
CA GLU A 61 -10.06 -0.29 -22.49
C GLU A 61 -9.57 1.13 -22.13
N LEU A 62 -8.35 1.27 -21.62
CA LEU A 62 -7.74 2.57 -21.33
C LEU A 62 -7.53 3.42 -22.59
N GLU A 63 -7.02 2.84 -23.68
CA GLU A 63 -6.88 3.53 -24.97
C GLU A 63 -8.22 4.05 -25.50
N GLN A 64 -9.26 3.22 -25.43
CA GLN A 64 -10.61 3.61 -25.83
C GLN A 64 -11.13 4.76 -24.97
N GLN A 65 -10.91 4.70 -23.65
CA GLN A 65 -11.27 5.78 -22.75
C GLN A 65 -10.55 7.08 -23.13
N ILE A 66 -9.23 7.05 -23.34
CA ILE A 66 -8.44 8.22 -23.76
C ILE A 66 -9.01 8.83 -25.05
N ARG A 67 -9.36 8.00 -26.04
CA ARG A 67 -9.97 8.47 -27.30
C ARG A 67 -11.33 9.14 -27.07
N ARG A 68 -12.19 8.54 -26.24
CA ARG A 68 -13.50 9.12 -25.89
C ARG A 68 -13.35 10.45 -25.18
N THR A 69 -12.47 10.53 -24.17
CA THR A 69 -12.19 11.76 -23.43
C THR A 69 -11.61 12.85 -24.34
N LYS A 70 -10.73 12.49 -25.29
CA LYS A 70 -10.18 13.42 -26.28
C LYS A 70 -11.23 13.98 -27.24
N ASN A 71 -12.24 13.17 -27.60
CA ASN A 71 -13.31 13.57 -28.51
C ASN A 71 -14.46 14.31 -27.80
N ASN A 72 -14.42 14.42 -26.46
CA ASN A 72 -15.34 15.22 -25.67
C ASN A 72 -14.74 16.63 -25.48
N ASN A 73 -15.46 17.68 -25.85
CA ASN A 73 -15.00 19.07 -25.76
C ASN A 73 -14.56 19.47 -24.35
N VAL A 74 -15.22 18.96 -23.29
CA VAL A 74 -14.84 19.22 -21.89
C VAL A 74 -13.63 18.37 -21.50
N GLY A 75 -13.66 17.07 -21.84
CA GLY A 75 -12.61 16.11 -21.50
C GLY A 75 -11.25 16.40 -22.14
N ALA A 76 -11.24 16.95 -23.36
CA ALA A 76 -10.01 17.21 -24.11
C ALA A 76 -9.08 18.18 -23.39
N GLY A 77 -9.63 19.22 -22.75
CA GLY A 77 -8.88 20.22 -21.99
C GLY A 77 -8.20 19.65 -20.74
N TYR A 78 -8.73 18.55 -20.20
CA TYR A 78 -8.06 17.81 -19.14
C TYR A 78 -6.85 17.07 -19.70
N LEU A 79 -6.96 16.39 -20.84
CA LEU A 79 -5.87 15.57 -21.38
C LEU A 79 -4.60 16.32 -21.81
N GLN A 80 -4.66 17.65 -21.92
CA GLN A 80 -3.49 18.46 -22.25
C GLN A 80 -2.39 18.32 -21.18
N ASP A 81 -1.15 18.07 -21.62
CA ASP A 81 0.02 18.07 -20.74
C ASP A 81 0.36 19.51 -20.31
N ARG A 82 -0.05 19.87 -19.09
CA ARG A 82 0.16 21.20 -18.50
C ARG A 82 1.50 21.35 -17.79
N ARG A 83 2.39 20.35 -17.85
CA ARG A 83 3.70 20.43 -17.23
C ARG A 83 4.59 21.44 -17.94
N THR A 84 5.26 22.26 -17.16
CA THR A 84 6.34 23.13 -17.61
C THR A 84 7.55 22.32 -18.09
N GLN A 85 8.44 22.95 -18.86
CA GLN A 85 9.68 22.30 -19.28
C GLN A 85 10.57 21.93 -18.08
N VAL A 86 10.53 22.72 -17.00
CA VAL A 86 11.25 22.44 -15.76
C VAL A 86 10.73 21.17 -15.09
N GLU A 87 9.40 21.02 -14.97
CA GLU A 87 8.79 19.79 -14.43
C GLU A 87 9.15 18.56 -15.26
N LYS A 88 9.09 18.67 -16.60
CA LYS A 88 9.47 17.56 -17.49
C LYS A 88 10.92 17.14 -17.27
N LYS A 89 11.86 18.10 -17.29
CA LYS A 89 13.30 17.84 -17.05
C LYS A 89 13.57 17.26 -15.66
N THR A 90 12.90 17.78 -14.64
CA THR A 90 13.06 17.32 -13.25
C THR A 90 12.60 15.88 -13.11
N ARG A 91 11.41 15.55 -13.62
CA ARG A 91 10.88 14.19 -13.61
C ARG A 91 11.76 13.23 -14.42
N GLU A 92 12.19 13.62 -15.61
CA GLU A 92 13.10 12.80 -16.41
C GLU A 92 14.43 12.55 -15.73
N SER A 93 15.01 13.55 -15.06
CA SER A 93 16.25 13.39 -14.31
C SER A 93 16.09 12.39 -13.16
N PHE A 94 14.98 12.50 -12.42
CA PHE A 94 14.64 11.56 -11.35
C PHE A 94 14.47 10.14 -11.87
N VAL A 95 13.70 9.96 -12.95
CA VAL A 95 13.49 8.65 -13.59
C VAL A 95 14.82 8.06 -14.09
N ARG A 96 15.69 8.86 -14.73
CA ARG A 96 17.01 8.42 -15.19
C ARG A 96 17.94 8.01 -14.06
N ALA A 97 17.87 8.68 -12.92
CA ALA A 97 18.69 8.31 -11.76
C ALA A 97 18.23 6.95 -11.20
N TRP A 98 16.93 6.78 -11.01
CA TRP A 98 16.37 5.53 -10.50
C TRP A 98 16.40 4.37 -11.49
N SER A 99 16.40 4.63 -12.79
CA SER A 99 16.45 3.57 -13.81
C SER A 99 17.74 2.74 -13.77
N LYS A 100 18.81 3.25 -13.14
CA LYS A 100 20.05 2.51 -12.93
C LYS A 100 19.89 1.37 -11.93
N THR A 101 19.00 1.53 -10.95
CA THR A 101 18.76 0.56 -9.87
C THR A 101 17.47 -0.22 -10.11
N GLU A 102 16.44 0.45 -10.60
CA GLU A 102 15.08 -0.06 -10.75
C GLU A 102 14.50 0.27 -12.15
N PRO A 103 15.07 -0.27 -13.25
CA PRO A 103 14.71 0.12 -14.62
C PRO A 103 13.25 -0.11 -14.97
N GLY A 104 12.61 -1.14 -14.41
CA GLY A 104 11.21 -1.43 -14.66
C GLY A 104 10.22 -0.56 -13.88
N LEU A 105 10.59 -0.15 -12.66
CA LEU A 105 9.74 0.70 -11.79
C LEU A 105 9.93 2.18 -12.08
N ALA A 106 11.15 2.62 -12.42
CA ALA A 106 11.47 4.03 -12.59
C ALA A 106 10.49 4.79 -13.51
N PRO A 107 10.02 4.23 -14.65
CA PRO A 107 9.04 4.91 -15.50
C PRO A 107 7.67 5.17 -14.85
N PHE A 108 7.33 4.47 -13.76
CA PHE A 108 6.11 4.69 -12.98
C PHE A 108 6.27 5.80 -11.94
N MET A 109 7.50 6.20 -11.59
CA MET A 109 7.71 7.15 -10.49
C MET A 109 7.26 8.57 -10.87
N GLY A 110 6.68 9.26 -9.90
CA GLY A 110 6.12 10.60 -10.05
C GLY A 110 4.67 10.69 -9.57
N ILE A 111 4.05 11.84 -9.84
CA ILE A 111 2.66 12.12 -9.44
C ILE A 111 1.78 12.00 -10.67
N TRP A 112 0.88 11.03 -10.67
CA TRP A 112 -0.09 10.81 -11.74
C TRP A 112 -1.43 11.36 -11.34
N SER A 113 -1.90 12.40 -12.03
CA SER A 113 -3.13 13.10 -11.65
C SER A 113 -4.26 12.85 -12.66
N GLY A 114 -5.45 12.58 -12.13
CA GLY A 114 -6.72 12.44 -12.83
C GLY A 114 -7.50 13.75 -12.82
N TYR A 115 -8.78 13.70 -12.49
CA TYR A 115 -9.63 14.87 -12.24
C TYR A 115 -9.62 15.21 -10.74
N GLU A 116 -10.07 14.28 -9.90
CA GLU A 116 -10.23 14.45 -8.43
C GLU A 116 -9.32 13.52 -7.63
N ASN A 117 -8.49 12.72 -8.30
CA ASN A 117 -7.59 11.78 -7.65
C ASN A 117 -6.19 11.82 -8.24
N SER A 118 -5.20 11.46 -7.42
CA SER A 118 -3.81 11.32 -7.83
C SER A 118 -3.16 10.09 -7.20
N GLU A 119 -2.25 9.48 -7.94
CA GLU A 119 -1.37 8.40 -7.46
C GLU A 119 0.06 8.92 -7.41
N HIS A 120 0.63 8.96 -6.21
CA HIS A 120 2.00 9.39 -5.96
C HIS A 120 2.88 8.16 -5.79
N ILE A 121 3.70 7.87 -6.79
CA ILE A 121 4.48 6.63 -6.87
C ILE A 121 5.95 6.91 -6.52
N TYR A 122 6.35 6.44 -5.34
CA TYR A 122 7.68 6.62 -4.76
C TYR A 122 8.54 5.35 -4.86
N PRO A 123 9.85 5.48 -5.10
CA PRO A 123 10.78 4.37 -4.92
C PRO A 123 10.81 3.89 -3.47
N SER A 124 11.10 2.61 -3.29
CA SER A 124 11.50 2.01 -2.01
C SER A 124 12.98 1.67 -2.04
N ASN A 125 13.62 1.68 -0.87
CA ASN A 125 14.96 1.12 -0.68
C ASN A 125 14.99 -0.42 -0.81
N THR A 126 13.83 -1.07 -0.85
CA THR A 126 13.70 -2.51 -1.06
C THR A 126 13.54 -2.80 -2.55
N LYS A 127 14.43 -3.62 -3.09
CA LYS A 127 14.47 -3.95 -4.52
C LYS A 127 13.13 -4.48 -5.04
N GLY A 128 12.69 -3.96 -6.19
CA GLY A 128 11.45 -4.37 -6.86
C GLY A 128 10.16 -3.95 -6.13
N LYS A 129 10.26 -3.17 -5.05
CA LYS A 129 9.11 -2.60 -4.34
C LYS A 129 8.94 -1.11 -4.64
N VAL A 130 7.71 -0.67 -4.54
CA VAL A 130 7.31 0.73 -4.74
C VAL A 130 6.31 1.11 -3.66
N CYS A 131 6.29 2.39 -3.30
CA CYS A 131 5.31 2.94 -2.40
C CYS A 131 4.35 3.82 -3.18
N ILE A 132 3.07 3.74 -2.84
CA ILE A 132 2.02 4.45 -3.54
C ILE A 132 1.20 5.17 -2.48
N VAL A 133 1.11 6.49 -2.61
CA VAL A 133 0.15 7.28 -1.83
C VAL A 133 -0.94 7.73 -2.80
N SER A 134 -2.15 7.25 -2.59
CA SER A 134 -3.32 7.67 -3.36
C SER A 134 -3.97 8.82 -2.61
N THR A 135 -4.25 9.92 -3.30
CA THR A 135 -4.96 11.07 -2.72
C THR A 135 -6.21 11.39 -3.53
N ALA A 136 -7.30 11.72 -2.84
CA ALA A 136 -8.51 12.31 -3.39
C ALA A 136 -8.90 13.52 -2.50
N GLU A 137 -10.02 14.18 -2.77
CA GLU A 137 -10.49 15.33 -1.97
C GLU A 137 -10.36 15.06 -0.46
N ASP A 138 -9.42 15.79 0.17
CA ASP A 138 -9.07 15.76 1.60
C ASP A 138 -8.67 14.40 2.22
N TYR A 139 -8.58 13.34 1.41
CA TYR A 139 -8.32 11.97 1.85
C TYR A 139 -7.02 11.41 1.26
N GLY A 140 -6.32 10.60 2.05
CA GLY A 140 -5.15 9.87 1.59
C GLY A 140 -5.12 8.40 2.01
N SER A 141 -4.51 7.56 1.18
CA SER A 141 -4.21 6.17 1.55
C SER A 141 -2.82 5.77 1.11
N PHE A 142 -2.22 4.82 1.83
CA PHE A 142 -0.91 4.27 1.53
C PHE A 142 -1.01 2.80 1.13
N LYS A 143 -0.30 2.44 0.07
CA LYS A 143 -0.15 1.06 -0.40
C LYS A 143 1.32 0.80 -0.74
N THR A 144 1.71 -0.47 -0.70
CA THR A 144 2.96 -0.92 -1.31
C THR A 144 2.66 -1.75 -2.54
N GLY A 145 3.57 -1.72 -3.50
CA GLY A 145 3.45 -2.51 -4.72
C GLY A 145 4.73 -3.26 -5.05
N ILE A 146 4.58 -4.30 -5.86
CA ILE A 146 5.68 -5.08 -6.41
C ILE A 146 5.54 -5.08 -7.93
N LEU A 147 6.65 -4.81 -8.63
CA LEU A 147 6.68 -4.93 -10.08
C LEU A 147 6.71 -6.42 -10.48
N SER A 148 5.76 -6.82 -11.33
CA SER A 148 5.73 -8.15 -11.94
C SER A 148 5.17 -8.02 -13.34
N ASN A 149 5.78 -8.63 -14.35
CA ASN A 149 5.29 -8.61 -15.75
C ASN A 149 4.99 -7.19 -16.30
N GLY A 150 5.79 -6.19 -15.92
CA GLY A 150 5.63 -4.80 -16.37
C GLY A 150 4.42 -4.06 -15.79
N LEU A 151 3.82 -4.59 -14.72
CA LEU A 151 2.75 -3.98 -13.95
C LEU A 151 3.09 -3.96 -12.46
N ILE A 152 2.54 -3.01 -11.73
CA ILE A 152 2.68 -2.93 -10.27
C ILE A 152 1.46 -3.60 -9.66
N LYS A 153 1.68 -4.67 -8.90
CA LYS A 153 0.62 -5.27 -8.08
C LYS A 153 0.73 -4.75 -6.66
N THR A 154 -0.32 -4.13 -6.15
CA THR A 154 -0.37 -3.59 -4.79
C THR A 154 -0.76 -4.66 -3.76
N ASN A 155 -0.42 -4.42 -2.50
CA ASN A 155 -0.90 -5.21 -1.37
C ASN A 155 -2.43 -5.11 -1.17
N GLY A 156 -3.07 -4.10 -1.74
CA GLY A 156 -4.53 -3.94 -1.77
C GLY A 156 -5.23 -4.67 -2.93
N GLY A 157 -4.52 -5.45 -3.74
CA GLY A 157 -5.09 -6.21 -4.86
C GLY A 157 -5.31 -5.40 -6.15
N GLU A 158 -5.02 -4.10 -6.14
CA GLU A 158 -4.98 -3.26 -7.33
C GLU A 158 -3.76 -3.60 -8.20
N VAL A 159 -3.94 -3.55 -9.51
CA VAL A 159 -2.84 -3.59 -10.48
C VAL A 159 -2.75 -2.27 -11.23
N LEU A 160 -1.56 -1.69 -11.28
CA LEU A 160 -1.27 -0.48 -12.05
C LEU A 160 -0.45 -0.82 -13.29
N PHE A 161 -0.80 -0.26 -14.44
CA PHE A 161 -0.13 -0.48 -15.71
C PHE A 161 -0.05 0.83 -16.49
N LYS A 162 1.00 1.00 -17.29
CA LYS A 162 1.11 2.18 -18.17
C LYS A 162 0.54 1.91 -19.54
N GLU A 163 0.03 2.98 -20.14
CA GLU A 163 -0.17 3.10 -21.59
C GLU A 163 0.76 4.20 -22.12
N GLY A 164 1.76 3.77 -22.89
CA GLY A 164 2.91 4.60 -23.26
C GLY A 164 3.68 5.18 -22.05
N ASN A 165 4.06 6.45 -22.18
CA ASN A 165 4.80 7.21 -21.15
C ASN A 165 3.94 8.26 -20.43
N TYR A 166 2.66 8.36 -20.80
CA TYR A 166 1.80 9.48 -20.44
C TYR A 166 0.55 9.08 -19.67
N TYR A 167 0.18 7.80 -19.62
CA TYR A 167 -1.04 7.37 -18.92
C TYR A 167 -0.76 6.22 -17.98
N LEU A 168 -1.44 6.25 -16.83
CA LEU A 168 -1.46 5.19 -15.84
C LEU A 168 -2.90 4.68 -15.72
N GLY A 169 -3.08 3.38 -15.96
CA GLY A 169 -4.32 2.67 -15.72
C GLY A 169 -4.27 1.87 -14.43
N SER A 170 -5.45 1.58 -13.89
CA SER A 170 -5.63 0.72 -12.72
C SER A 170 -6.72 -0.31 -12.98
N ALA A 171 -6.63 -1.46 -12.30
CA ALA A 171 -7.65 -2.48 -12.33
C ALA A 171 -7.69 -3.28 -11.02
N PHE A 172 -8.86 -3.85 -10.72
CA PHE A 172 -9.05 -4.77 -9.61
C PHE A 172 -9.59 -6.11 -10.11
N LEU A 173 -9.26 -7.19 -9.41
CA LEU A 173 -9.89 -8.47 -9.64
C LEU A 173 -11.29 -8.48 -9.00
N LYS A 174 -12.33 -8.56 -9.84
CA LYS A 174 -13.74 -8.65 -9.43
C LYS A 174 -14.38 -9.85 -10.11
N ASN A 175 -15.01 -10.73 -9.34
CA ASN A 175 -15.69 -11.93 -9.86
C ASN A 175 -14.80 -12.77 -10.80
N GLY A 176 -13.55 -13.00 -10.40
CA GLY A 176 -12.58 -13.78 -11.16
C GLY A 176 -11.99 -13.11 -12.41
N ARG A 177 -12.35 -11.85 -12.70
CA ARG A 177 -11.85 -11.09 -13.86
C ARG A 177 -11.27 -9.74 -13.46
N PHE A 178 -10.19 -9.31 -14.11
CA PHE A 178 -9.70 -7.95 -13.91
C PHE A 178 -10.64 -6.96 -14.59
N VAL A 179 -11.09 -5.96 -13.82
CA VAL A 179 -11.99 -4.89 -14.26
C VAL A 179 -11.26 -3.56 -14.06
N SER A 180 -11.26 -2.72 -15.10
CA SER A 180 -10.70 -1.37 -15.05
C SER A 180 -11.30 -0.56 -13.88
N ASN A 181 -10.44 0.20 -13.21
CA ASN A 181 -10.79 1.12 -12.13
C ASN A 181 -10.27 2.53 -12.42
N ASN A 182 -10.16 2.88 -13.70
CA ASN A 182 -9.76 4.21 -14.11
C ASN A 182 -10.86 5.22 -13.73
N SER A 183 -10.46 6.38 -13.21
CA SER A 183 -11.35 7.54 -13.06
C SER A 183 -11.84 8.04 -14.42
N GLU A 184 -12.88 8.86 -14.46
CA GLU A 184 -13.43 9.45 -15.70
C GLU A 184 -12.33 10.09 -16.56
N ILE A 185 -11.47 10.87 -15.93
CA ILE A 185 -10.24 11.37 -16.53
C ILE A 185 -9.07 10.45 -16.14
N PRO A 186 -8.41 9.79 -17.10
CA PRO A 186 -7.27 8.93 -16.82
C PRO A 186 -6.15 9.68 -16.10
N LEU A 187 -5.49 8.96 -15.19
CA LEU A 187 -4.26 9.42 -14.56
C LEU A 187 -3.18 9.61 -15.63
N ARG A 188 -2.58 10.80 -15.69
CA ARG A 188 -1.74 11.17 -16.85
C ARG A 188 -0.57 12.07 -16.52
N SER A 189 0.31 12.23 -17.52
CA SER A 189 1.37 13.23 -17.61
C SER A 189 2.09 13.44 -16.27
N PRO A 190 2.81 12.42 -15.77
CA PRO A 190 3.26 12.40 -14.40
C PRO A 190 4.18 13.57 -14.09
N ARG A 191 3.89 14.31 -13.01
CA ARG A 191 4.72 15.40 -12.50
C ARG A 191 5.92 14.85 -11.71
N PRO A 192 6.96 15.68 -11.46
CA PRO A 192 8.00 15.35 -10.50
C PRO A 192 7.41 14.89 -9.17
N ILE A 193 8.12 13.98 -8.50
CA ILE A 193 7.69 13.53 -7.19
C ILE A 193 7.87 14.64 -6.16
N GLU A 194 6.90 14.77 -5.26
CA GLU A 194 6.96 15.73 -4.16
C GLU A 194 7.42 15.06 -2.86
N PRO A 195 8.14 15.77 -1.98
CA PRO A 195 8.40 15.32 -0.63
C PRO A 195 7.11 14.94 0.10
N LEU A 196 7.14 13.87 0.90
CA LEU A 196 5.94 13.37 1.59
C LEU A 196 5.28 14.45 2.46
N ASN A 197 6.05 15.30 3.14
CA ASN A 197 5.49 16.36 3.99
C ASN A 197 4.60 17.33 3.22
N ARG A 198 4.94 17.66 1.96
CA ARG A 198 4.08 18.46 1.08
C ARG A 198 2.80 17.72 0.73
N LEU A 199 2.91 16.43 0.41
CA LEU A 199 1.74 15.61 0.11
C LEU A 199 0.75 15.55 1.29
N LEU A 200 1.25 15.44 2.52
CA LEU A 200 0.42 15.39 3.73
C LEU A 200 -0.30 16.73 4.04
N GLU A 201 0.07 17.84 3.39
CA GLU A 201 -0.67 19.11 3.49
C GLU A 201 -2.05 19.01 2.81
N TYR A 202 -2.22 18.12 1.83
CA TYR A 202 -3.48 17.91 1.08
C TYR A 202 -4.48 16.97 1.74
N ILE A 203 -4.08 16.32 2.83
CA ILE A 203 -4.94 15.39 3.57
C ILE A 203 -5.51 16.19 4.75
N SER A 204 -6.77 16.02 5.11
CA SER A 204 -7.35 16.75 6.25
C SER A 204 -7.15 15.99 7.56
N GLU A 205 -7.41 14.68 7.55
CA GLU A 205 -7.43 13.85 8.74
C GLU A 205 -6.03 13.60 9.32
N ALA A 206 -5.81 14.04 10.57
CA ALA A 206 -4.52 13.90 11.23
C ALA A 206 -4.14 12.41 11.47
N SER A 207 -5.13 11.56 11.72
CA SER A 207 -4.94 10.11 11.85
C SER A 207 -4.39 9.49 10.56
N GLU A 208 -4.95 9.87 9.41
CA GLU A 208 -4.49 9.42 8.09
C GLU A 208 -3.07 9.90 7.80
N LYS A 209 -2.77 11.19 8.07
CA LYS A 209 -1.40 11.72 7.90
C LYS A 209 -0.38 10.92 8.68
N ASN A 210 -0.68 10.65 9.95
CA ASN A 210 0.20 9.90 10.84
C ASN A 210 0.39 8.47 10.36
N GLN A 211 -0.70 7.80 9.96
CA GLN A 211 -0.64 6.44 9.42
C GLN A 211 0.19 6.38 8.14
N ILE A 212 -0.05 7.27 7.18
CA ILE A 212 0.70 7.32 5.91
C ILE A 212 2.18 7.60 6.19
N SER A 213 2.50 8.57 7.05
CA SER A 213 3.88 8.90 7.41
C SER A 213 4.63 7.71 8.01
N GLN A 214 3.99 6.99 8.95
CA GLN A 214 4.56 5.81 9.58
C GLN A 214 4.76 4.67 8.57
N GLN A 215 3.76 4.37 7.74
CA GLN A 215 3.84 3.31 6.75
C GLN A 215 4.86 3.61 5.64
N PHE A 216 4.95 4.87 5.20
CA PHE A 216 5.95 5.34 4.25
C PHE A 216 7.37 5.14 4.77
N LYS A 217 7.61 5.51 6.03
CA LYS A 217 8.92 5.27 6.67
C LYS A 217 9.21 3.78 6.83
N ALA A 218 8.24 3.00 7.28
CA ALA A 218 8.40 1.56 7.51
C ALA A 218 8.68 0.77 6.22
N ALA A 219 8.09 1.19 5.10
CA ALA A 219 8.34 0.60 3.78
C ALA A 219 9.64 1.11 3.10
N GLY A 220 10.41 1.97 3.78
CA GLY A 220 11.67 2.49 3.28
C GLY A 220 11.53 3.34 2.02
N CYS A 221 10.41 4.06 1.89
CA CYS A 221 10.13 4.88 0.74
C CYS A 221 11.00 6.15 0.74
N ALA A 222 11.34 6.65 -0.45
CA ALA A 222 12.15 7.85 -0.61
C ALA A 222 11.54 8.81 -1.64
N SER A 223 11.62 10.11 -1.37
CA SER A 223 11.32 11.17 -2.35
C SER A 223 12.58 11.75 -2.99
N SER A 224 13.75 11.20 -2.67
CA SER A 224 15.06 11.66 -3.12
C SER A 224 15.64 10.79 -4.24
N LEU A 225 16.76 11.23 -4.79
CA LEU A 225 17.60 10.40 -5.64
C LEU A 225 18.07 9.16 -4.88
N PRO A 226 18.39 8.04 -5.58
CA PRO A 226 18.91 6.86 -4.91
C PRO A 226 20.20 7.20 -4.18
N ASN A 227 20.34 6.73 -2.95
CA ASN A 227 21.59 6.86 -2.22
C ASN A 227 22.69 6.12 -2.99
N SER A 228 23.70 6.84 -3.48
CA SER A 228 24.87 6.25 -4.19
C SER A 228 25.74 5.34 -3.31
N SER A 229 25.26 4.89 -2.16
CA SER A 229 26.00 4.11 -1.15
C SER A 229 26.22 2.63 -1.53
N ALA A 230 25.79 2.18 -2.70
CA ALA A 230 26.04 0.82 -3.20
C ALA A 230 27.48 0.60 -3.71
N ASN A 231 28.43 1.49 -3.40
CA ASN A 231 29.87 1.25 -3.52
C ASN A 231 30.57 1.79 -2.28
N THR A 232 30.38 1.11 -1.14
CA THR A 232 31.36 1.22 -0.05
C THR A 232 32.45 0.21 -0.38
N GLN A 233 33.47 0.63 -1.14
CA GLN A 233 34.76 -0.06 -1.12
C GLN A 233 35.18 -0.20 0.35
N PRO A 234 35.68 -1.37 0.79
CA PRO A 234 36.18 -1.51 2.14
C PRO A 234 37.28 -0.47 2.36
N GLN A 235 37.04 0.46 3.28
CA GLN A 235 38.10 1.32 3.81
C GLN A 235 39.13 0.38 4.46
N ASN A 236 40.27 0.23 3.79
CA ASN A 236 41.46 -0.36 4.38
C ASN A 236 41.93 0.58 5.50
N LYS A 237 41.40 0.36 6.71
CA LYS A 237 42.01 0.83 7.94
C LYS A 237 43.04 -0.19 8.37
N ASN A 238 44.31 0.14 8.15
CA ASN A 238 45.43 -0.15 9.05
C ASN A 238 46.51 0.91 8.74
N VAL A 239 46.77 1.89 9.62
CA VAL A 239 47.70 1.83 10.78
C VAL A 239 49.14 1.74 10.26
N SER A 240 50.12 2.58 10.58
CA SER A 240 50.28 3.74 11.47
C SER A 240 51.64 4.41 11.19
N LYS A 241 51.73 5.70 11.52
CA LYS A 241 52.86 6.48 12.08
C LYS A 241 54.32 5.95 11.97
N MET A 242 55.21 6.86 11.55
CA MET A 242 56.63 7.15 11.92
C MET A 242 57.40 7.53 10.64
N ASN A 243 58.23 8.57 10.52
CA ASN A 243 58.90 9.47 11.45
C ASN A 243 59.17 10.82 10.76
N ASN A 244 59.13 11.91 11.53
CA ASN A 244 59.92 13.11 11.26
C ASN A 244 61.26 12.96 11.98
N GLN A 245 62.36 13.03 11.24
CA GLN A 245 63.71 13.40 11.70
C GLN A 245 64.54 13.63 10.40
N GLU A 246 64.76 14.87 9.98
CA GLU A 246 65.89 15.76 10.32
C GLU A 246 67.18 15.51 9.51
N LEU A 247 67.81 16.63 9.16
CA LEU A 247 69.18 16.87 8.68
C LEU A 247 69.53 16.71 7.18
N SER A 248 69.63 17.88 6.54
CA SER A 248 70.84 18.43 5.93
C SER A 248 71.64 17.58 4.93
N ARG A 249 71.55 17.94 3.65
CA ARG A 249 72.69 18.34 2.80
C ARG A 249 72.21 19.09 1.57
#